data_AF-A0A2J0LGY6-F1
#
_entry.id   AF-A0A2J0LGY6-F1
#
_cell.length_a   1.000
_cell.length_b   1.000
_cell.length_c   1.000
_cell.angle_alpha   90.00
_cell.angle_beta   90.00
_cell.angle_gamma   90.00
#
_symmetry.space_group_name_H-M   'P 1'
#
loop_
_entity.id
_entity.type
_entity.pdbx_description
1 polymer ?
#
loop_
_entity_poly.entity_id
_entity_poly.type
_entity_poly.pdbx_seq_one_letter_code
_entity_poly.pdbx_strand_id
1 'polypeptide(L)'
;VMGRLEAFAMSNPPWKSFIDGLGNGLGYSAVLVTLGVIREIFGSGSLLGFRVIPEAAYAAGYMNNGMMVLAPGAFFLLGCIIWIQRSISKYSEA
;
A
#
# COMPACT_ATOMS: atom_id res chain seq x y z
N VAL A 1 10.02 13.79 -3.74
CA VAL A 1 10.95 13.21 -2.74
C VAL A 1 12.25 14.00 -2.67
N MET A 2 13.00 14.17 -3.77
CA MET A 2 14.26 14.94 -3.79
C MET A 2 14.17 16.34 -3.17
N GLY A 3 13.26 17.21 -3.63
CA GLY A 3 13.17 18.59 -3.10
C GLY A 3 12.75 18.71 -1.62
N ARG A 4 12.10 17.69 -1.04
CA ARG A 4 11.74 17.68 0.40
C ARG A 4 12.89 17.18 1.27
N LEU A 5 13.67 16.21 0.77
CA LEU A 5 14.85 15.67 1.44
C LEU A 5 16.02 16.67 1.44
N GLU A 6 16.22 17.39 0.34
CA GLU A 6 17.26 18.43 0.22
C GLU A 6 17.02 19.59 1.19
N ALA A 7 15.78 20.09 1.28
CA ALA A 7 15.42 21.18 2.20
C ALA A 7 15.54 20.77 3.69
N PHE A 8 15.22 19.51 4.04
CA PHE A 8 15.33 19.01 5.41
C PHE A 8 16.78 18.70 5.82
N ALA A 9 17.58 18.17 4.90
CA ALA A 9 19.00 17.87 5.13
C ALA A 9 19.86 19.14 5.26
N MET A 10 19.50 20.23 4.57
CA MET A 10 20.17 21.52 4.70
C MET A 10 19.85 22.26 6.02
N SER A 11 18.72 21.96 6.66
CA SER A 11 18.22 22.74 7.81
C SER A 11 18.28 21.99 9.16
N ASN A 12 18.63 20.70 9.20
CA ASN A 12 18.60 19.88 10.42
C ASN A 12 19.86 19.01 10.60
N PRO A 13 20.28 18.72 11.85
CA PRO A 13 21.43 17.85 12.12
C PRO A 13 21.21 16.43 11.56
N PRO A 14 22.27 15.73 11.10
CA PRO A 14 22.19 14.50 10.32
C PRO A 14 21.39 13.38 11.00
N TRP A 15 21.41 13.32 12.34
CA TRP A 15 20.64 12.35 13.12
C TRP A 15 19.12 12.55 13.03
N LYS A 16 18.63 13.79 13.06
CA LYS A 16 17.18 14.08 12.96
C LYS A 16 16.66 13.82 11.54
N SER A 17 17.45 14.16 10.52
CA SER A 17 17.12 13.91 9.12
C SER A 17 17.08 12.42 8.78
N PHE A 18 17.93 11.60 9.42
CA PHE A 18 17.90 10.14 9.25
C PHE A 18 16.60 9.52 9.80
N ILE A 19 16.16 9.94 10.99
CA ILE A 19 14.92 9.45 11.61
C ILE A 19 13.68 9.87 10.80
N ASP A 20 13.65 11.10 10.26
CA ASP A 20 12.56 11.54 9.38
C ASP A 20 12.55 10.77 8.04
N GLY A 21 13.71 10.56 7.44
CA GLY A 21 13.84 9.72 6.23
C GLY A 21 13.34 8.30 6.45
N LEU A 22 13.70 7.69 7.59
CA LEU A 22 13.25 6.35 7.97
C LEU A 22 11.73 6.31 8.20
N GLY A 23 11.17 7.29 8.88
CA GLY A 23 9.72 7.39 9.12
C GLY A 23 8.92 7.50 7.82
N ASN A 24 9.35 8.37 6.90
CA ASN A 24 8.71 8.51 5.60
C ASN A 24 8.86 7.24 4.74
N GLY A 25 10.04 6.60 4.79
CA GLY A 25 10.31 5.35 4.08
C GLY A 25 9.47 4.18 4.59
N LEU A 26 9.36 4.03 5.91
CA LEU A 26 8.54 2.99 6.56
C LEU A 26 7.05 3.20 6.32
N GLY A 27 6.57 4.46 6.35
CA GLY A 27 5.19 4.77 6.02
C GLY A 27 4.84 4.39 4.58
N TYR A 28 5.72 4.73 3.64
CA TYR A 28 5.51 4.39 2.23
C TYR A 28 5.61 2.88 1.98
N SER A 29 6.59 2.20 2.57
CA SER A 29 6.75 0.74 2.41
C SER A 29 5.56 -0.02 3.00
N ALA A 30 5.02 0.41 4.15
CA ALA A 30 3.82 -0.20 4.74
C ALA A 30 2.60 -0.12 3.81
N VAL A 31 2.40 1.01 3.12
CA VAL A 31 1.33 1.17 2.11
C VAL A 31 1.57 0.23 0.93
N LEU A 32 2.80 0.16 0.41
CA LEU A 32 3.13 -0.73 -0.70
C LEU A 32 2.95 -2.21 -0.37
N VAL A 33 3.37 -2.63 0.83
CA VAL A 33 3.20 -4.02 1.30
C VAL A 33 1.72 -4.36 1.42
N THR A 34 0.92 -3.48 2.02
CA THR A 34 -0.53 -3.69 2.15
C THR A 34 -1.20 -3.80 0.77
N LEU A 35 -0.85 -2.91 -0.17
CA LEU A 35 -1.33 -2.98 -1.54
C LEU A 35 -0.91 -4.28 -2.23
N GLY A 36 0.33 -4.72 -2.05
CA GLY A 36 0.86 -5.97 -2.61
C GLY A 36 0.09 -7.18 -2.12
N VAL A 37 -0.13 -7.29 -0.80
CA VAL A 37 -0.87 -8.38 -0.16
C VAL A 37 -2.29 -8.48 -0.74
N ILE A 38 -3.02 -7.36 -0.79
CA ILE A 38 -4.38 -7.35 -1.32
C ILE A 38 -4.37 -7.72 -2.81
N ARG A 39 -3.45 -7.17 -3.60
CA ARG A 39 -3.35 -7.45 -5.04
C ARG A 39 -2.99 -8.90 -5.33
N GLU A 40 -2.16 -9.54 -4.51
CA GLU A 40 -1.80 -10.95 -4.70
C GLU A 40 -3.00 -11.86 -4.37
N ILE A 41 -3.65 -11.62 -3.22
CA ILE A 41 -4.79 -12.41 -2.75
C ILE A 41 -5.95 -12.35 -3.75
N PHE A 42 -6.30 -11.16 -4.23
CA PHE A 42 -7.45 -11.00 -5.12
C PHE A 42 -7.10 -11.12 -6.62
N GLY A 43 -5.84 -10.88 -6.98
CA GLY A 43 -5.39 -10.95 -8.37
C GLY A 43 -5.04 -12.37 -8.82
N SER A 44 -4.32 -13.12 -8.00
CA SER A 44 -3.85 -14.47 -8.33
C SER A 44 -4.35 -15.57 -7.38
N GLY A 45 -5.07 -15.21 -6.31
CA GLY A 45 -5.55 -16.18 -5.32
C GLY A 45 -4.45 -16.78 -4.44
N SER A 46 -3.27 -16.14 -4.45
CA SER A 46 -2.06 -16.60 -3.79
C SER A 46 -1.49 -15.48 -2.92
N LEU A 47 -0.77 -15.84 -1.87
CA LEU A 47 0.01 -14.92 -1.06
C LEU A 47 1.42 -15.48 -0.91
N LEU A 48 2.42 -14.72 -1.38
CA LEU A 48 3.83 -15.12 -1.38
C LEU A 48 4.07 -16.51 -1.99
N GLY A 49 3.29 -16.87 -3.02
CA GLY A 49 3.35 -18.18 -3.68
C GLY A 49 2.57 -19.32 -3.01
N PHE A 50 1.96 -19.10 -1.83
CA PHE A 50 1.05 -20.04 -1.21
C PHE A 50 -0.39 -19.77 -1.68
N ARG A 51 -1.07 -20.78 -2.25
CA ARG A 51 -2.49 -20.68 -2.61
C ARG A 51 -3.33 -20.54 -1.34
N VAL A 52 -3.83 -19.34 -1.10
CA VAL A 52 -4.71 -19.03 0.05
C VAL A 52 -6.15 -19.44 -0.27
N ILE A 53 -6.53 -19.42 -1.54
CA ILE A 53 -7.88 -19.80 -1.98
C ILE A 53 -7.94 -21.33 -2.20
N PRO A 54 -8.77 -22.07 -1.43
CA PRO A 54 -8.92 -23.51 -1.60
C PRO A 54 -9.56 -23.85 -2.96
N GLU A 55 -9.18 -24.99 -3.55
CA GLU A 55 -9.72 -25.42 -4.86
C GLU A 55 -11.25 -25.53 -4.88
N ALA A 56 -11.88 -25.75 -3.72
CA ALA A 56 -13.33 -25.72 -3.57
C ALA A 56 -13.97 -24.37 -3.95
N ALA A 57 -13.29 -23.25 -3.75
CA ALA A 57 -13.78 -21.94 -4.16
C ALA A 57 -13.73 -21.76 -5.69
N TYR A 58 -12.67 -22.27 -6.34
CA TYR A 58 -12.60 -22.31 -7.80
C TYR A 58 -13.66 -23.24 -8.40
N ALA A 59 -13.92 -24.39 -7.77
CA ALA A 59 -14.99 -25.29 -8.14
C ALA A 59 -16.40 -24.67 -7.93
N ALA A 60 -16.54 -23.73 -6.98
CA ALA A 60 -17.75 -22.95 -6.74
C ALA A 60 -17.92 -21.75 -7.70
N GLY A 61 -17.02 -21.59 -8.69
CA GLY A 61 -17.10 -20.54 -9.72
C GLY A 61 -16.24 -19.31 -9.45
N TYR A 62 -15.32 -19.36 -8.48
CA TYR A 62 -14.37 -18.26 -8.27
C TYR A 62 -13.40 -18.15 -9.45
N MET A 63 -13.35 -16.97 -10.06
CA MET A 63 -12.40 -16.66 -11.13
C MET A 63 -11.49 -15.53 -10.64
N ASN A 64 -10.18 -15.73 -10.80
CA ASN A 64 -9.18 -14.74 -10.38
C ASN A 64 -9.41 -13.40 -11.07
N ASN A 65 -9.37 -12.32 -10.29
CA ASN A 65 -9.64 -10.98 -10.81
C ASN A 65 -8.36 -10.37 -11.39
N GLY A 66 -8.06 -10.69 -12.65
CA GLY A 66 -6.90 -10.13 -13.37
C GLY A 66 -6.87 -8.59 -13.40
N MET A 67 -8.00 -7.91 -13.20
CA MET A 67 -8.06 -6.44 -13.12
C MET A 67 -7.36 -5.88 -11.88
N MET A 68 -7.26 -6.64 -10.78
CA MET A 68 -6.52 -6.22 -9.58
C MET A 68 -5.00 -6.20 -9.79
N VAL A 69 -4.51 -6.95 -10.79
CA VAL A 69 -3.10 -6.95 -11.18
C VAL A 69 -2.77 -5.72 -12.03
N LEU A 70 -3.74 -5.19 -12.78
CA LEU A 70 -3.56 -4.04 -13.65
C LEU A 70 -3.49 -2.71 -12.86
N ALA A 71 -2.90 -1.68 -13.48
CA ALA A 71 -2.78 -0.32 -12.92
C ALA A 71 -4.09 0.26 -12.34
N PRO A 72 -5.27 0.15 -12.99
CA PRO A 72 -6.53 0.64 -12.41
C PRO A 72 -6.88 0.05 -11.05
N GLY A 73 -6.62 -1.24 -10.80
CA GLY A 73 -6.88 -1.87 -9.51
C GLY A 73 -6.06 -1.25 -8.37
N ALA A 74 -4.82 -0.83 -8.65
CA ALA A 74 -3.96 -0.18 -7.68
C ALA A 74 -4.50 1.21 -7.26
N PHE A 75 -5.07 1.97 -8.20
CA PHE A 75 -5.65 3.29 -7.89
C PHE A 75 -6.90 3.20 -7.01
N PHE A 76 -7.79 2.22 -7.28
CA PHE A 76 -8.96 1.99 -6.44
C PHE A 76 -8.57 1.60 -5.02
N LEU A 77 -7.64 0.65 -4.86
CA LEU A 77 -7.15 0.23 -3.55
C LEU A 77 -6.47 1.37 -2.80
N LEU A 78 -5.64 2.17 -3.48
CA LEU A 78 -5.00 3.34 -2.88
C LEU A 78 -6.05 4.36 -2.41
N GLY A 79 -7.08 4.62 -3.21
CA GLY A 79 -8.20 5.50 -2.85
C GLY A 79 -8.94 5.00 -1.60
N CYS A 80 -9.23 3.70 -1.51
CA CYS A 80 -9.83 3.09 -0.32
C CYS A 80 -8.92 3.21 0.91
N ILE A 81 -7.62 2.95 0.79
CA ILE A 81 -6.67 3.07 1.90
C ILE A 81 -6.61 4.51 2.41
N ILE A 82 -6.54 5.50 1.51
CA ILE A 82 -6.55 6.92 1.89
C ILE A 82 -7.85 7.28 2.57
N TRP A 83 -8.99 6.82 2.05
CA TRP A 83 -10.30 7.05 2.67
C TRP A 83 -10.39 6.47 4.09
N ILE A 84 -9.94 5.23 4.30
CA ILE A 84 -9.90 4.59 5.62
C ILE A 84 -8.98 5.37 6.57
N GLN A 85 -7.76 5.68 6.12
CA GLN A 85 -6.79 6.41 6.94
C GLN A 85 -7.36 7.78 7.36
N ARG A 86 -8.00 8.49 6.43
CA ARG A 86 -8.60 9.80 6.69
C ARG A 86 -9.82 9.70 7.60
N SER A 87 -10.64 8.67 7.45
CA SER A 87 -11.79 8.39 8.31
C SER A 87 -11.35 8.14 9.75
N ILE A 88 -10.31 7.33 9.97
CA ILE A 88 -9.77 7.05 11.31
C ILE A 88 -9.10 8.30 11.89
N SER A 89 -8.33 9.03 11.08
CA SER A 89 -7.58 10.21 11.55
C SER A 89 -8.49 11.43 11.79
N LYS A 90 -9.79 11.36 11.46
CA LYS A 90 -10.77 12.46 11.54
C LYS A 90 -10.24 13.79 11.00
N TYR A 91 -9.43 13.75 9.95
CA TYR A 91 -8.88 14.96 9.35
C TYR A 91 -9.99 15.65 8.53
N SER A 92 -10.71 16.55 9.20
CA SER A 92 -11.67 17.46 8.60
C SER A 92 -10.88 18.62 8.00
N GLU A 93 -10.85 18.72 6.68
CA GLU A 93 -10.53 19.99 6.04
C GLU A 93 -11.69 20.94 6.39
N ALA A 94 -11.36 22.02 7.10
CA ALA A 94 -12.21 23.20 7.21
C ALA A 94 -11.95 24.10 6.00
#